data_AF-A0A3C0G1E1-F1
#
_entry.id   AF-A0A3C0G1E1-F1
#
_cell.length_a   1.000
_cell.length_b   1.000
_cell.length_c   1.000
_cell.angle_alpha   90.00
_cell.angle_beta   90.00
_cell.angle_gamma   90.00
#
_symmetry.space_group_name_H-M   'P 1'
#
loop_
_entity.id
_entity.type
_entity.pdbx_description
1 polymer ?
#
loop_
_entity_poly.entity_id
_entity_poly.type
_entity_poly.pdbx_seq_one_letter_code
_entity_poly.pdbx_strand_id
1 'polypeptide(L)' 'MEDQYDLTILIPAFRVPLWETLYNSIEFACKQYKWELLLVSPFELPPELREKENVSLIRDFGNVNRCVQIGIRKAKA' A
#
# COMPACT_ATOMS: atom_id res chain seq x y z
N MET A 1 -8.08 15.48 13.40
CA MET A 1 -7.95 15.06 11.99
C MET A 1 -8.71 13.77 11.95
N GLU A 2 -9.80 13.70 11.20
CA GLU A 2 -10.63 12.49 11.14
C GLU A 2 -9.91 11.55 10.17
N ASP A 3 -9.51 10.37 10.65
CA ASP A 3 -8.71 9.44 9.87
C ASP A 3 -9.56 8.87 8.72
N GLN A 4 -9.01 8.85 7.50
CA GLN A 4 -9.75 8.49 6.28
C GLN A 4 -10.06 6.99 6.22
N TYR A 5 -9.20 6.18 6.83
CA TYR A 5 -9.29 4.73 6.89
C TYR A 5 -9.18 4.25 8.33
N ASP A 6 -9.71 3.06 8.61
CA ASP A 6 -9.52 2.36 9.88
C ASP A 6 -8.15 1.65 9.94
N LEU A 7 -7.56 1.35 8.78
CA LEU A 7 -6.32 0.58 8.66
C LEU A 7 -5.50 0.96 7.42
N THR A 8 -4.22 1.25 7.61
CA THR A 8 -3.23 1.32 6.54
C THR A 8 -2.32 0.09 6.57
N ILE A 9 -2.33 -0.70 5.50
CA ILE A 9 -1.34 -1.76 5.26
C ILE A 9 -0.17 -1.13 4.51
N LEU A 10 0.93 -0.83 5.22
CA LEU A 10 2.14 -0.26 4.64
C LEU A 10 3.15 -1.34 4.26
N ILE A 11 3.54 -1.39 2.97
CA ILE A 11 4.49 -2.38 2.45
C ILE A 11 5.61 -1.68 1.66
N PRO A 12 6.86 -1.71 2.15
CA PRO A 12 8.04 -1.54 1.31
C PRO A 12 8.10 -2.68 0.31
N ALA A 13 7.79 -2.39 -0.95
CA ALA A 13 7.40 -3.40 -1.92
C ALA A 13 8.42 -3.51 -3.06
N PHE A 14 8.79 -4.74 -3.43
CA PHE A 14 9.71 -5.00 -4.54
C PHE A 14 9.22 -6.10 -5.49
N ARG A 15 8.43 -7.07 -4.98
CA ARG A 15 7.98 -8.24 -5.73
C ARG A 15 6.70 -7.96 -6.54
N VAL A 16 6.78 -7.10 -7.56
CA VAL A 16 5.63 -6.64 -8.37
C VAL A 16 4.69 -7.78 -8.81
N PRO A 17 5.17 -8.94 -9.30
CA PRO A 17 4.28 -10.02 -9.75
C PRO A 17 3.36 -10.61 -8.67
N LEU A 18 3.63 -10.35 -7.38
CA LEU A 18 2.86 -10.89 -6.26
C LEU A 18 1.93 -9.84 -5.62
N TRP A 19 1.95 -8.59 -6.10
CA TRP A 19 1.20 -7.51 -5.46
C TRP A 19 -0.31 -7.68 -5.61
N GLU A 20 -0.78 -8.20 -6.74
CA GLU A 20 -2.20 -8.51 -6.92
C GLU A 20 -2.67 -9.60 -5.93
N THR A 21 -1.89 -10.67 -5.79
CA THR A 21 -2.19 -11.73 -4.82
C THR A 21 -2.21 -11.19 -3.38
N LEU A 22 -1.26 -10.32 -3.04
CA LEU A 22 -1.24 -9.63 -1.74
C LEU A 22 -2.50 -8.79 -1.55
N TYR A 23 -2.85 -7.95 -2.52
CA TYR A 23 -4.06 -7.12 -2.48
C TYR A 23 -5.31 -7.99 -2.26
N ASN A 24 -5.49 -9.05 -3.05
CA ASN A 24 -6.65 -9.94 -2.96
C ASN A 24 -6.74 -10.61 -1.57
N SER A 25 -5.61 -10.96 -0.97
CA SER A 25 -5.59 -11.52 0.39
C SER A 25 -6.03 -10.50 1.46
N ILE A 26 -5.62 -9.24 1.31
CA ILE A 26 -6.00 -8.14 2.22
C ILE A 26 -7.49 -7.84 2.05
N GLU A 27 -7.96 -7.72 0.81
CA GLU A 27 -9.37 -7.48 0.50
C GLU A 27 -10.28 -8.56 1.07
N PHE A 28 -9.86 -9.81 1.00
CA PHE A 28 -10.57 -10.92 1.63
C PHE A 28 -10.65 -10.79 3.16
N ALA A 29 -9.57 -10.37 3.81
CA ALA A 29 -9.46 -10.29 5.27
C ALA A 29 -10.14 -9.03 5.86
N CYS A 30 -10.08 -7.90 5.17
CA CYS A 30 -10.43 -6.58 5.71
C CYS A 30 -11.86 -6.11 5.35
N LYS A 31 -12.79 -7.03 5.05
CA LYS A 31 -14.16 -6.71 4.60
C LYS A 31 -14.98 -5.79 5.52
N GLN A 32 -14.65 -5.75 6.81
CA GLN A 32 -15.37 -4.97 7.82
C GLN A 32 -14.73 -3.60 8.10
N TYR A 33 -13.63 -3.26 7.43
CA TYR A 33 -12.85 -2.05 7.69
C TYR A 33 -12.73 -1.23 6.41
N LYS A 34 -12.68 0.09 6.53
CA LYS A 34 -12.14 0.95 5.48
C LYS A 34 -10.61 0.87 5.58
N TRP A 35 -9.95 0.39 4.53
CA TRP A 35 -8.51 0.20 4.56
C TRP A 35 -7.85 0.71 3.29
N GLU A 36 -6.55 1.03 3.38
CA GLU A 36 -5.70 1.30 2.24
C GLU A 36 -4.47 0.37 2.22
N LEU A 37 -3.98 0.07 1.02
CA LEU A 37 -2.67 -0.54 0.79
C LEU A 37 -1.72 0.56 0.29
N LEU A 38 -0.73 0.89 1.12
CA LEU A 38 0.30 1.86 0.80
C LEU A 38 1.60 1.14 0.43
N LEU A 39 1.95 1.15 -0.85
CA LEU A 39 3.19 0.58 -1.36
C LEU A 39 4.27 1.67 -1.44
N VAL A 40 5.49 1.32 -1.04
CA VAL A 40 6.68 2.15 -1.27
C VAL A 40 7.68 1.34 -2.09
N SER A 41 7.93 1.75 -3.34
CA SER A 41 8.63 0.92 -4.31
C SER A 41 9.31 1.73 -5.40
N PRO A 42 10.42 1.25 -5.99
CA PRO A 42 11.01 1.88 -7.18
C PRO A 42 10.18 1.67 -8.46
N PHE A 43 9.27 0.69 -8.45
CA PHE A 43 8.47 0.26 -9.59
C PHE A 43 7.13 1.00 -9.68
N GLU A 44 6.50 0.93 -10.85
CA GLU A 44 5.13 1.41 -11.05
C GLU A 44 4.10 0.38 -10.58
N LEU A 45 2.87 0.83 -10.31
CA LEU A 45 1.75 -0.07 -10.09
C LEU A 45 1.50 -0.89 -11.36
N PRO A 46 1.31 -2.21 -11.23
CA PRO A 46 0.87 -3.03 -12.36
C PRO A 46 -0.60 -2.69 -12.68
N PRO A 47 -1.08 -2.93 -13.91
CA PRO A 47 -2.40 -2.49 -14.38
C PRO A 47 -3.56 -2.87 -13.44
N GLU A 48 -3.50 -4.06 -12.85
CA GLU A 48 -4.51 -4.65 -11.98
C GLU A 48 -4.74 -3.83 -10.70
N LEU A 49 -3.74 -3.06 -10.27
CA LEU A 49 -3.80 -2.22 -9.07
C LEU A 49 -3.97 -0.73 -9.37
N ARG A 50 -3.89 -0.30 -10.64
CA ARG A 50 -4.03 1.13 -11.00
C ARG A 50 -5.44 1.66 -10.82
N GLU A 51 -6.45 0.79 -10.96
CA GLU A 51 -7.86 1.15 -10.84
C GLU A 51 -8.39 1.04 -9.40
N LYS A 52 -7.56 0.58 -8.45
CA LYS A 52 -7.95 0.42 -7.05
C LYS A 52 -7.78 1.72 -6.29
N GLU A 53 -8.88 2.39 -5.95
CA GLU A 53 -8.88 3.68 -5.25
C GLU A 53 -8.24 3.63 -3.85
N ASN A 54 -8.23 2.46 -3.22
CA ASN A 54 -7.62 2.22 -1.92
C ASN A 54 -6.17 1.72 -2.00
N VAL A 55 -5.53 1.81 -3.17
CA VAL A 55 -4.10 1.52 -3.35
C VAL A 55 -3.36 2.82 -3.62
N SER A 56 -2.30 3.07 -2.85
CA SER A 56 -1.41 4.22 -3.02
C SER A 56 0.02 3.74 -3.25
N LEU A 57 0.78 4.44 -4.11
CA LEU A 57 2.18 4.15 -4.39
C LEU A 57 3.04 5.38 -4.13
N ILE A 58 4.11 5.21 -3.36
CA ILE A 58 5.20 6.19 -3.23
C ILE A 58 6.42 5.63 -3.95
N ARG A 59 6.94 6.38 -4.93
CA ARG A 59 8.16 6.00 -5.63
C ARG A 59 9.41 6.40 -4.85
N ASP A 60 10.18 5.41 -4.38
CA ASP A 60 11.48 5.61 -3.71
C ASP A 60 12.40 4.40 -3.97
N PHE A 61 13.71 4.64 -4.03
CA PHE A 61 14.75 3.63 -4.31
C PHE A 61 15.61 3.30 -3.06
N GLY A 62 15.21 3.82 -1.90
CA GLY A 62 15.90 3.67 -0.65
C GLY A 62 15.78 2.27 -0.04
N ASN A 63 16.49 2.06 1.05
CA ASN A 63 16.39 0.83 1.82
C ASN A 63 15.04 0.73 2.55
N VAL A 64 14.70 -0.49 2.99
CA VAL A 64 13.44 -0.81 3.64
C VAL A 64 13.12 0.14 4.80
N ASN A 65 14.09 0.44 5.67
CA ASN A 65 13.88 1.31 6.82
C ASN A 65 13.46 2.73 6.41
N ARG A 66 14.15 3.31 5.43
CA ARG A 66 13.77 4.62 4.87
C ARG A 66 12.37 4.57 4.27
N CYS A 67 12.07 3.54 3.49
CA CYS A 67 10.75 3.37 2.86
C CYS A 67 9.63 3.28 3.89
N VAL A 68 9.82 2.55 5.00
CA VAL A 68 8.86 2.50 6.11
C VAL A 68 8.67 3.89 6.72
N GLN A 69 9.75 4.61 7.03
CA GLN A 69 9.66 5.96 7.61
C GLN A 69 8.93 6.94 6.70
N ILE A 70 9.16 6.87 5.39
CA ILE A 70 8.42 7.67 4.40
C ILE A 70 6.94 7.28 4.40
N GLY A 71 6.64 5.98 4.39
CA GLY A 71 5.29 5.45 4.35
C GLY A 71 4.46 5.82 5.57
N ILE A 72 5.02 5.72 6.78
CA ILE A 72 4.33 6.09 8.03
C ILE A 72 3.85 7.55 7.99
N ARG A 73 4.65 8.46 7.43
CA ARG A 73 4.28 9.89 7.31
C ARG A 73 3.18 10.17 6.28
N LYS A 74 2.82 9.17 5.48
CA LYS A 74 1.86 9.28 4.36
C LYS A 74 0.64 8.38 4.54
N ALA A 75 0.65 7.50 5.54
CA ALA A 75 -0.51 6.73 5.95
C ALA A 75 -1.66 7.66 6.32
N LYS A 76 -2.88 7.24 6.00
CA LYS A 76 -4.11 8.02 6.19
C LYS A 76 -5.12 7.34 7.13
N ALA A 77 -4.68 6.28 7.81
CA ALA A 77 -5.33 5.73 9.00
C ALA A 77 -4.75 6.35 10.27
#